data_AF-A0A2V5L681-F1
#
_entry.id   AF-A0A2V5L681-F1
#
_cell.length_a   1.000
_cell.length_b   1.000
_cell.length_c   1.000
_cell.angle_alpha   90.00
_cell.angle_beta   90.00
_cell.angle_gamma   90.00
#
_symmetry.space_group_name_H-M   'P 1'
#
loop_
_entity.id
_entity.type
_entity.pdbx_description
1 polymer ?
#
loop_
_entity_poly.entity_id
_entity_poly.type
_entity_poly.pdbx_seq_one_letter_code
_entity_poly.pdbx_strand_id
1 'polypeptide(L)'
;MTAPALRLTGEETAMLDGGRGAGTAMAMRMVVALAGVLGAERLIPITGAHIDSCLYHGQAGLDFAQKLAGLGAAVTVPTTLNVSSLDLMHPGLVRLPPADAVPARALMEAYRALGARATWTCAPYQSTERPAFGEDIAWAESNAIVFANSVLGAHTERYGDFIDICAAITGRVPHAGLHLPEHRLPTLELDCSALSTARLGEEAVWAALGDVVGRQSGSGVPLLAGIDPAVVDEDRLKALGSTAASSGGLALFHVAGVTPEALAAAGDPAWSGLPSLAVTAAMLRTARDELSHGADPSAPLDAVALGTPHFSVREFGKLAAALEGRPAFHPGCTVWINTSREVLAQVRQSGLVQAAEERGARIVVDTCTYITPILGPEERTVMTPSGKWAWYAPMNIGVDVVLGTLSECLDSACAGRVLRDERQWD
;
A
#
# COMPACT_ATOMS: atom_id res chain seq x y z
N MET A 1 35.75 -1.75 -8.63
CA MET A 1 35.92 -0.29 -8.49
C MET A 1 35.64 0.05 -7.04
N THR A 2 36.39 0.97 -6.42
CA THR A 2 36.03 1.51 -5.10
C THR A 2 34.76 2.34 -5.24
N ALA A 3 33.79 2.15 -4.34
CA ALA A 3 32.60 3.00 -4.32
C ALA A 3 33.01 4.49 -4.18
N PRO A 4 32.33 5.42 -4.88
CA PRO A 4 32.62 6.84 -4.73
C PRO A 4 32.38 7.28 -3.29
N ALA A 5 33.24 8.16 -2.77
CA ALA A 5 33.12 8.64 -1.40
C ALA A 5 31.90 9.57 -1.26
N LEU A 6 31.01 9.25 -0.33
CA LEU A 6 29.85 10.07 0.02
C LEU A 6 30.29 11.48 0.44
N ARG A 7 29.77 12.49 -0.25
CA ARG A 7 30.02 13.91 0.02
C ARG A 7 28.85 14.49 0.81
N LEU A 8 29.13 14.85 2.06
CA LEU A 8 28.18 15.55 2.93
C LEU A 8 28.38 17.06 2.87
N THR A 9 27.29 17.81 2.92
CA THR A 9 27.29 19.26 3.13
C THR A 9 27.68 19.61 4.57
N GLY A 10 27.99 20.88 4.83
CA GLY A 10 28.31 21.35 6.18
C GLY A 10 27.15 21.15 7.19
N GLU A 11 25.90 21.22 6.74
CA GLU A 11 24.73 20.94 7.59
C GLU A 11 24.64 19.43 7.92
N GLU A 12 24.81 18.57 6.92
CA GLU A 12 24.75 17.11 7.07
C GLU A 12 25.90 16.57 7.96
N THR A 13 27.11 17.13 7.80
CA THR A 13 28.23 16.87 8.73
C THR A 13 27.89 17.34 10.15
N ALA A 14 27.32 18.55 10.32
CA ALA A 14 26.89 19.03 11.64
C ALA A 14 25.75 18.20 12.26
N MET A 15 24.86 17.60 11.46
CA MET A 15 23.90 16.61 11.93
C MET A 15 24.61 15.34 12.43
N LEU A 16 25.53 14.79 11.62
CA LEU A 16 26.27 13.56 11.92
C LEU A 16 27.12 13.68 13.19
N ASP A 17 27.80 14.82 13.36
CA ASP A 17 28.68 15.13 14.49
C ASP A 17 27.93 15.53 15.78
N GLY A 18 26.59 15.62 15.75
CA GLY A 18 25.76 15.93 16.93
C GLY A 18 25.47 17.41 17.18
N GLY A 19 25.87 18.31 16.26
CA GLY A 19 25.52 19.74 16.31
C GLY A 19 24.01 20.04 16.19
N ARG A 20 23.20 19.05 15.80
CA ARG A 20 21.72 19.09 15.82
C ARG A 20 21.09 18.15 16.86
N GLY A 21 21.86 17.72 17.87
CA GLY A 21 21.41 16.84 18.96
C GLY A 21 21.69 15.36 18.71
N ALA A 22 21.72 14.58 19.81
CA ALA A 22 22.12 13.17 19.78
C ALA A 22 21.14 12.28 19.00
N GLY A 23 19.84 12.59 19.02
CA GLY A 23 18.81 11.87 18.27
C GLY A 23 18.98 12.03 16.76
N THR A 24 19.16 13.27 16.29
CA THR A 24 19.44 13.57 14.88
C THR A 24 20.75 12.94 14.41
N ALA A 25 21.81 12.94 15.24
CA ALA A 25 23.05 12.25 14.91
C ALA A 25 22.88 10.72 14.79
N MET A 26 22.01 10.11 15.61
CA MET A 26 21.66 8.70 15.50
C MET A 26 20.94 8.39 14.19
N ALA A 27 19.93 9.19 13.82
CA ALA A 27 19.25 9.08 12.54
C ALA A 27 20.21 9.28 11.34
N MET A 28 21.06 10.30 11.40
CA MET A 28 22.00 10.65 10.34
C MET A 28 23.03 9.54 10.08
N ARG A 29 23.50 8.84 11.12
CA ARG A 29 24.37 7.66 10.95
C ARG A 29 23.70 6.55 10.14
N MET A 30 22.39 6.36 10.27
CA MET A 30 21.66 5.34 9.51
C MET A 30 21.46 5.76 8.05
N VAL A 31 21.14 7.03 7.79
CA VAL A 31 21.06 7.58 6.42
C VAL A 31 22.41 7.50 5.70
N VAL A 32 23.51 7.84 6.39
CA VAL A 32 24.89 7.73 5.87
C VAL A 32 25.28 6.26 5.61
N ALA A 33 24.93 5.34 6.52
CA ALA A 33 25.17 3.92 6.32
C ALA A 33 24.42 3.36 5.10
N LEU A 34 23.13 3.72 4.94
CA LEU A 34 22.34 3.35 3.77
C LEU A 34 22.91 3.95 2.48
N ALA A 35 23.34 5.21 2.50
CA ALA A 35 24.00 5.83 1.35
C ALA A 35 25.27 5.05 0.91
N GLY A 36 26.04 4.54 1.87
CA GLY A 36 27.16 3.64 1.58
C GLY A 36 26.74 2.29 0.97
N VAL A 37 25.63 1.71 1.42
CA VAL A 37 25.08 0.45 0.86
C VAL A 37 24.54 0.65 -0.56
N LEU A 38 23.86 1.78 -0.82
CA LEU A 38 23.30 2.13 -2.12
C LEU A 38 24.33 2.77 -3.09
N GLY A 39 25.57 2.98 -2.66
CA GLY A 39 26.63 3.59 -3.47
C GLY A 39 26.40 5.08 -3.80
N ALA A 40 25.59 5.80 -3.02
CA ALA A 40 25.22 7.18 -3.29
C ALA A 40 26.39 8.15 -3.06
N GLU A 41 26.65 9.05 -4.02
CA GLU A 41 27.72 10.06 -3.88
C GLU A 41 27.36 11.24 -2.99
N ARG A 42 26.06 11.44 -2.74
CA ARG A 42 25.51 12.59 -2.00
C ARG A 42 24.14 12.21 -1.42
N LEU A 43 23.66 13.01 -0.49
CA LEU A 43 22.27 12.99 -0.08
C LEU A 43 21.46 14.04 -0.86
N ILE A 44 20.13 13.96 -0.74
CA ILE A 44 19.15 14.94 -1.23
C ILE A 44 18.21 15.34 -0.09
N PRO A 45 17.64 16.57 -0.12
CA PRO A 45 16.46 16.87 0.68
C PRO A 45 15.30 15.96 0.30
N ILE A 46 14.46 15.64 1.29
CA ILE A 46 13.07 15.23 1.06
C ILE A 46 12.12 16.33 1.54
N THR A 47 10.89 16.34 1.03
CA THR A 47 9.87 17.32 1.42
C THR A 47 8.82 16.77 2.38
N GLY A 48 8.66 15.44 2.44
CA GLY A 48 7.72 14.77 3.33
C GLY A 48 8.02 13.28 3.51
N ALA A 49 7.40 12.68 4.53
CA ALA A 49 7.62 11.28 4.88
C ALA A 49 6.34 10.54 5.30
N HIS A 50 6.34 9.22 5.09
CA HIS A 50 5.30 8.31 5.54
C HIS A 50 5.93 7.05 6.15
N ILE A 51 5.79 6.90 7.46
CA ILE A 51 6.51 5.94 8.30
C ILE A 51 5.77 4.60 8.28
N ASP A 52 6.40 3.54 7.76
CA ASP A 52 5.84 2.19 7.68
C ASP A 52 5.95 1.44 9.01
N SER A 53 7.03 1.72 9.75
CA SER A 53 7.47 1.06 10.98
C SER A 53 6.56 1.27 12.23
N CYS A 54 5.28 1.57 12.01
CA CYS A 54 4.21 1.80 12.98
C CYS A 54 3.57 0.51 13.53
N LEU A 55 3.84 -0.64 12.91
CA LEU A 55 3.36 -1.96 13.33
C LEU A 55 4.30 -2.58 14.37
N TYR A 56 3.74 -3.05 15.48
CA TYR A 56 4.49 -3.72 16.54
C TYR A 56 4.78 -5.18 16.17
N HIS A 57 5.97 -5.43 15.64
CA HIS A 57 6.53 -6.75 15.36
C HIS A 57 7.48 -7.27 16.47
N GLY A 58 7.48 -6.60 17.64
CA GLY A 58 8.32 -6.96 18.79
C GLY A 58 9.11 -5.78 19.36
N GLN A 59 9.80 -6.04 20.49
CA GLN A 59 10.40 -5.01 21.34
C GLN A 59 11.40 -4.09 20.61
N ALA A 60 12.15 -4.60 19.62
CA ALA A 60 13.19 -3.83 18.93
C ALA A 60 12.66 -2.56 18.25
N GLY A 61 11.46 -2.60 17.66
CA GLY A 61 10.85 -1.41 17.04
C GLY A 61 10.45 -0.36 18.07
N LEU A 62 9.93 -0.80 19.21
CA LEU A 62 9.61 0.07 20.34
C LEU A 62 10.85 0.71 20.94
N ASP A 63 11.89 -0.09 21.21
CA ASP A 63 13.17 0.38 21.72
C ASP A 63 13.79 1.44 20.80
N PHE A 64 13.72 1.22 19.47
CA PHE A 64 14.26 2.16 18.49
C PHE A 64 13.53 3.52 18.50
N ALA A 65 12.20 3.51 18.41
CA ALA A 65 11.39 4.73 18.44
C ALA A 65 11.53 5.48 19.77
N GLN A 66 11.49 4.76 20.90
CA GLN A 66 11.70 5.34 22.23
C GLN A 66 13.13 5.87 22.41
N LYS A 67 14.13 5.23 21.82
CA LYS A 67 15.52 5.70 21.88
C LYS A 67 15.71 7.02 21.13
N LEU A 68 15.12 7.16 19.94
CA LEU A 68 15.14 8.42 19.20
C LEU A 68 14.43 9.55 19.98
N ALA A 69 13.22 9.29 20.50
CA ALA A 69 12.46 10.27 21.28
C ALA A 69 13.19 10.67 22.57
N GLY A 70 13.74 9.69 23.31
CA GLY A 70 14.53 9.93 24.53
C GLY A 70 15.88 10.62 24.30
N LEU A 71 16.38 10.66 23.05
CA LEU A 71 17.54 11.46 22.64
C LEU A 71 17.14 12.85 22.09
N GLY A 72 15.86 13.23 22.18
CA GLY A 72 15.35 14.52 21.73
C GLY A 72 15.28 14.69 20.21
N ALA A 73 15.16 13.59 19.44
CA ALA A 73 14.87 13.68 18.02
C ALA A 73 13.46 14.22 17.78
N ALA A 74 13.28 14.91 16.66
CA ALA A 74 11.98 15.29 16.10
C ALA A 74 12.06 15.28 14.57
N VAL A 75 10.94 15.03 13.91
CA VAL A 75 10.84 15.12 12.44
C VAL A 75 11.03 16.56 11.97
N THR A 76 11.75 16.75 10.86
CA THR A 76 12.02 18.07 10.27
C THR A 76 11.18 18.35 9.02
N VAL A 77 10.46 17.35 8.52
CA VAL A 77 9.55 17.45 7.37
C VAL A 77 8.13 16.99 7.77
N PRO A 78 7.07 17.44 7.08
CA PRO A 78 5.73 16.87 7.18
C PRO A 78 5.77 15.34 7.14
N THR A 79 5.39 14.72 8.26
CA THR A 79 5.52 13.26 8.45
C THR A 79 4.20 12.68 8.88
N THR A 80 3.77 11.61 8.21
CA THR A 80 2.54 10.87 8.48
C THR A 80 2.85 9.43 8.88
N LEU A 81 1.90 8.75 9.53
CA LEU A 81 2.07 7.40 10.06
C LEU A 81 1.19 6.40 9.30
N ASN A 82 1.79 5.27 8.90
CA ASN A 82 1.09 4.11 8.36
C ASN A 82 0.16 3.48 9.43
N VAL A 83 -0.60 2.45 9.07
CA VAL A 83 -1.33 1.59 9.99
C VAL A 83 -0.48 1.14 11.19
N SER A 84 -1.17 0.98 12.32
CA SER A 84 -0.63 0.43 13.55
C SER A 84 -1.20 -0.96 13.83
N SER A 85 -0.75 -1.58 14.92
CA SER A 85 -1.32 -2.86 15.39
C SER A 85 -2.65 -2.71 16.15
N LEU A 86 -3.26 -1.52 16.24
CA LEU A 86 -4.46 -1.27 17.03
C LEU A 86 -5.46 -0.37 16.29
N ASP A 87 -6.76 -0.69 16.36
CA ASP A 87 -7.83 0.28 16.14
C ASP A 87 -8.08 1.05 17.45
N LEU A 88 -7.91 2.38 17.42
CA LEU A 88 -8.15 3.24 18.60
C LEU A 88 -9.54 3.88 18.63
N MET A 89 -10.31 3.81 17.54
CA MET A 89 -11.69 4.31 17.49
C MET A 89 -12.72 3.25 17.89
N HIS A 90 -12.37 1.96 17.77
CA HIS A 90 -13.22 0.83 18.12
C HIS A 90 -12.56 -0.07 19.20
N PRO A 91 -12.53 0.35 20.47
CA PRO A 91 -11.89 -0.42 21.55
C PRO A 91 -12.45 -1.84 21.67
N GLY A 92 -11.56 -2.82 21.72
CA GLY A 92 -11.91 -4.25 21.79
C GLY A 92 -12.13 -4.94 20.44
N LEU A 93 -12.04 -4.21 19.32
CA LEU A 93 -12.11 -4.78 17.98
C LEU A 93 -10.89 -5.66 17.65
N VAL A 94 -9.69 -5.15 17.94
CA VAL A 94 -8.44 -5.90 17.75
C VAL A 94 -8.19 -6.80 18.96
N ARG A 95 -8.09 -8.11 18.72
CA ARG A 95 -8.01 -9.17 19.75
C ARG A 95 -6.57 -9.47 20.18
N LEU A 96 -5.70 -8.45 20.24
CA LEU A 96 -4.33 -8.61 20.73
C LEU A 96 -4.29 -8.81 22.25
N PRO A 97 -3.45 -9.72 22.78
CA PRO A 97 -3.29 -9.87 24.22
C PRO A 97 -2.59 -8.63 24.82
N PRO A 98 -2.76 -8.33 26.12
CA PRO A 98 -2.16 -7.16 26.75
C PRO A 98 -0.63 -7.08 26.60
N ALA A 99 0.05 -8.23 26.51
CA ALA A 99 1.49 -8.31 26.30
C ALA A 99 1.96 -7.66 24.98
N ASP A 100 1.11 -7.63 23.95
CA ASP A 100 1.40 -7.02 22.65
C ASP A 100 0.67 -5.68 22.48
N ALA A 101 -0.57 -5.56 22.98
CA ALA A 101 -1.36 -4.34 22.87
C ALA A 101 -0.79 -3.15 23.67
N VAL A 102 -0.14 -3.40 24.81
CA VAL A 102 0.52 -2.34 25.60
C VAL A 102 1.76 -1.77 24.87
N PRO A 103 2.75 -2.59 24.45
CA PRO A 103 3.89 -2.06 23.70
C PRO A 103 3.51 -1.53 22.31
N ALA A 104 2.49 -2.09 21.64
CA ALA A 104 1.95 -1.49 20.41
C ALA A 104 1.44 -0.06 20.62
N ARG A 105 0.67 0.18 21.69
CA ARG A 105 0.25 1.55 22.05
C ARG A 105 1.44 2.45 22.39
N ALA A 106 2.45 1.92 23.07
CA ALA A 106 3.67 2.67 23.39
C ALA A 106 4.47 3.06 22.13
N LEU A 107 4.47 2.21 21.08
CA LEU A 107 5.10 2.48 19.78
C LEU A 107 4.37 3.63 19.07
N MET A 108 3.04 3.60 19.06
CA MET A 108 2.22 4.67 18.48
C MET A 108 2.50 6.03 19.14
N GLU A 109 2.57 6.07 20.47
CA GLU A 109 2.88 7.30 21.20
C GLU A 109 4.34 7.75 21.05
N ALA A 110 5.29 6.82 20.85
CA ALA A 110 6.69 7.17 20.57
C ALA A 110 6.83 7.92 19.23
N TYR A 111 6.20 7.44 18.16
CA TYR A 111 6.19 8.15 16.87
C TYR A 111 5.45 9.49 16.92
N ARG A 112 4.36 9.59 17.69
CA ARG A 112 3.70 10.88 17.95
C ARG A 112 4.61 11.85 18.71
N ALA A 113 5.39 11.37 19.68
CA ALA A 113 6.35 12.18 20.44
C ALA A 113 7.52 12.68 19.58
N LEU A 114 7.88 11.96 18.50
CA LEU A 114 8.81 12.42 17.46
C LEU A 114 8.21 13.51 16.55
N GLY A 115 6.93 13.86 16.70
CA GLY A 115 6.26 14.93 15.95
C GLY A 115 5.48 14.48 14.71
N ALA A 116 5.36 13.16 14.47
CA ALA A 116 4.63 12.65 13.30
C ALA A 116 3.10 12.72 13.46
N ARG A 117 2.39 12.99 12.35
CA ARG A 117 0.93 13.10 12.29
C ARG A 117 0.29 11.71 12.30
N ALA A 118 -0.54 11.47 13.31
CA ALA A 118 -1.23 10.21 13.58
C ALA A 118 -2.39 9.92 12.60
N THR A 119 -2.06 9.68 11.33
CA THR A 119 -2.98 9.37 10.22
C THR A 119 -3.48 7.94 10.20
N TRP A 120 -2.62 6.99 10.61
CA TRP A 120 -2.88 5.55 10.68
C TRP A 120 -3.53 4.95 9.42
N THR A 121 -2.91 5.14 8.25
CA THR A 121 -3.42 4.63 6.97
C THR A 121 -2.29 4.18 6.05
N CYS A 122 -2.47 3.05 5.38
CA CYS A 122 -1.59 2.56 4.31
C CYS A 122 -1.87 3.21 2.96
N ALA A 123 -2.81 4.14 2.89
CA ALA A 123 -3.14 4.91 1.68
C ALA A 123 -2.95 6.42 1.90
N PRO A 124 -1.72 6.90 2.22
CA PRO A 124 -1.45 8.32 2.50
C PRO A 124 -1.78 9.24 1.31
N TYR A 125 -1.70 8.72 0.09
CA TYR A 125 -2.07 9.42 -1.15
C TYR A 125 -3.57 9.76 -1.26
N GLN A 126 -4.42 9.27 -0.34
CA GLN A 126 -5.83 9.68 -0.20
C GLN A 126 -6.03 10.89 0.74
N SER A 127 -4.98 11.33 1.45
CA SER A 127 -5.01 12.56 2.25
C SER A 127 -4.99 13.80 1.36
N THR A 128 -5.44 14.94 1.87
CA THR A 128 -5.37 16.23 1.16
C THR A 128 -3.93 16.69 0.87
N GLU A 129 -2.97 16.31 1.71
CA GLU A 129 -1.55 16.60 1.55
C GLU A 129 -0.89 15.51 0.67
N ARG A 130 -0.79 15.77 -0.64
CA ARG A 130 -0.16 14.87 -1.64
C ARG A 130 1.13 15.51 -2.17
N PRO A 131 2.23 14.75 -2.36
CA PRO A 131 3.42 15.25 -3.06
C PRO A 131 3.13 15.46 -4.54
N ALA A 132 3.88 16.37 -5.15
CA ALA A 132 3.82 16.74 -6.55
C ALA A 132 4.72 15.86 -7.43
N PHE A 133 4.51 16.00 -8.75
CA PHE A 133 5.36 15.37 -9.77
C PHE A 133 6.83 15.83 -9.63
N GLY A 134 7.76 14.87 -9.63
CA GLY A 134 9.20 15.09 -9.50
C GLY A 134 9.69 15.42 -8.08
N GLU A 135 8.83 15.33 -7.06
CA GLU A 135 9.16 15.68 -5.68
C GLU A 135 9.80 14.49 -4.92
N ASP A 136 10.98 14.71 -4.33
CA ASP A 136 11.67 13.69 -3.51
C ASP A 136 11.04 13.56 -2.11
N ILE A 137 10.60 12.36 -1.75
CA ILE A 137 9.95 12.03 -0.47
C ILE A 137 10.55 10.76 0.16
N ALA A 138 10.18 10.47 1.41
CA ALA A 138 10.47 9.18 2.05
C ALA A 138 9.19 8.46 2.50
N TRP A 139 8.54 7.75 1.59
CA TRP A 139 7.43 6.85 1.91
C TRP A 139 7.96 5.41 1.91
N ALA A 140 7.65 4.64 2.96
CA ALA A 140 8.20 3.29 3.14
C ALA A 140 7.19 2.14 2.98
N GLU A 141 5.89 2.41 3.12
CA GLU A 141 4.87 1.37 2.94
C GLU A 141 4.81 0.96 1.45
N SER A 142 4.77 -0.34 1.17
CA SER A 142 5.02 -0.89 -0.17
C SER A 142 4.01 -0.47 -1.26
N ASN A 143 2.74 -0.27 -0.93
CA ASN A 143 1.75 0.25 -1.86
C ASN A 143 1.83 1.78 -2.01
N ALA A 144 2.16 2.49 -0.94
CA ALA A 144 2.39 3.92 -0.95
C ALA A 144 3.62 4.30 -1.80
N ILE A 145 4.71 3.52 -1.73
CA ILE A 145 5.89 3.64 -2.61
C ILE A 145 5.48 3.57 -4.07
N VAL A 146 4.79 2.50 -4.47
CA VAL A 146 4.38 2.30 -5.86
C VAL A 146 3.40 3.39 -6.29
N PHE A 147 2.46 3.78 -5.44
CA PHE A 147 1.51 4.84 -5.79
C PHE A 147 2.20 6.21 -5.95
N ALA A 148 3.14 6.56 -5.07
CA ALA A 148 3.92 7.78 -5.19
C ALA A 148 4.75 7.80 -6.48
N ASN A 149 5.49 6.73 -6.75
CA ASN A 149 6.33 6.62 -7.94
C ASN A 149 5.51 6.58 -9.24
N SER A 150 4.51 5.71 -9.35
CA SER A 150 3.78 5.49 -10.59
C SER A 150 2.66 6.50 -10.84
N VAL A 151 1.89 6.86 -9.81
CA VAL A 151 0.61 7.57 -9.98
C VAL A 151 0.76 9.07 -9.71
N LEU A 152 1.55 9.45 -8.69
CA LEU A 152 1.89 10.85 -8.44
C LEU A 152 3.10 11.32 -9.27
N GLY A 153 3.99 10.40 -9.65
CA GLY A 153 5.29 10.72 -10.23
C GLY A 153 6.22 11.43 -9.25
N ALA A 154 5.99 11.28 -7.95
CA ALA A 154 6.94 11.64 -6.91
C ALA A 154 8.07 10.60 -6.85
N HIS A 155 9.18 10.90 -6.17
CA HIS A 155 10.33 10.00 -6.09
C HIS A 155 10.53 9.48 -4.68
N THR A 156 10.48 8.16 -4.50
CA THR A 156 10.87 7.49 -3.24
C THR A 156 11.49 6.12 -3.54
N GLU A 157 12.57 5.79 -2.84
CA GLU A 157 13.12 4.43 -2.83
C GLU A 157 12.38 3.55 -1.81
N ARG A 158 12.53 2.23 -1.92
CA ARG A 158 12.12 1.23 -0.93
C ARG A 158 12.97 1.32 0.33
N TYR A 159 12.64 2.24 1.21
CA TYR A 159 13.18 2.27 2.57
C TYR A 159 12.62 1.13 3.40
N GLY A 160 13.48 0.42 4.12
CA GLY A 160 13.04 -0.50 5.18
C GLY A 160 12.69 0.25 6.46
N ASP A 161 12.06 -0.46 7.39
CA ASP A 161 11.81 0.00 8.75
C ASP A 161 13.04 0.69 9.37
N PHE A 162 12.77 1.70 10.20
CA PHE A 162 13.75 2.56 10.88
C PHE A 162 14.43 3.60 9.98
N ILE A 163 14.68 3.31 8.70
CA ILE A 163 15.23 4.30 7.76
C ILE A 163 14.22 5.41 7.48
N ASP A 164 12.95 5.06 7.31
CA ASP A 164 11.81 5.96 7.13
C ASP A 164 11.80 7.13 8.14
N ILE A 165 11.86 6.82 9.43
CA ILE A 165 11.88 7.82 10.49
C ILE A 165 13.22 8.55 10.58
N CYS A 166 14.33 7.91 10.21
CA CYS A 166 15.64 8.58 10.13
C CYS A 166 15.69 9.61 9.00
N ALA A 167 15.09 9.32 7.85
CA ALA A 167 14.90 10.26 6.75
C ALA A 167 14.01 11.43 7.19
N ALA A 168 12.91 11.16 7.90
CA ALA A 168 12.01 12.18 8.43
C ALA A 168 12.68 13.13 9.47
N ILE A 169 13.56 12.59 10.33
CA ILE A 169 14.31 13.34 11.36
C ILE A 169 15.45 14.18 10.75
N THR A 170 16.06 13.73 9.66
CA THR A 170 17.18 14.43 9.01
C THR A 170 16.71 15.35 7.88
N GLY A 171 15.54 15.08 7.30
CA GLY A 171 15.12 15.66 6.02
C GLY A 171 15.99 15.21 4.85
N ARG A 172 16.71 14.07 4.97
CA ARG A 172 17.68 13.60 3.98
C ARG A 172 17.48 12.14 3.60
N VAL A 173 17.67 11.84 2.31
CA VAL A 173 17.81 10.46 1.79
C VAL A 173 19.00 10.33 0.84
N PRO A 174 19.52 9.12 0.56
CA PRO A 174 20.56 8.92 -0.43
C PRO A 174 20.09 9.25 -1.85
N HIS A 175 20.89 9.97 -2.62
CA HIS A 175 20.65 10.20 -4.06
C HIS A 175 21.08 8.95 -4.85
N ALA A 176 20.23 7.93 -4.82
CA ALA A 176 20.41 6.62 -5.45
C ALA A 176 19.05 5.98 -5.75
N GLY A 177 19.06 4.82 -6.41
CA GLY A 177 17.84 4.05 -6.67
C GLY A 177 16.83 4.86 -7.49
N LEU A 178 15.55 4.82 -7.12
CA LEU A 178 14.45 5.51 -7.79
C LEU A 178 14.44 7.04 -7.67
N HIS A 179 15.41 7.65 -6.97
CA HIS A 179 15.66 9.10 -7.07
C HIS A 179 16.51 9.49 -8.29
N LEU A 180 17.05 8.49 -9.01
CA LEU A 180 17.82 8.68 -10.23
C LEU A 180 16.90 8.47 -11.45
N PRO A 181 16.69 9.47 -12.32
CA PRO A 181 15.82 9.34 -13.49
C PRO A 181 16.17 8.14 -14.40
N GLU A 182 17.46 7.82 -14.53
CA GLU A 182 17.94 6.66 -15.30
C GLU A 182 17.45 5.30 -14.77
N HIS A 183 17.12 5.19 -13.47
CA HIS A 183 16.55 3.98 -12.87
C HIS A 183 15.01 3.93 -12.93
N ARG A 184 14.37 5.00 -13.42
CA ARG A 184 12.91 5.09 -13.58
C ARG A 184 12.44 4.74 -14.99
N LEU A 185 13.37 4.66 -15.95
CA LEU A 185 13.09 4.26 -17.33
C LEU A 185 12.53 2.83 -17.41
N PRO A 186 11.52 2.58 -18.26
CA PRO A 186 10.97 1.25 -18.43
C PRO A 186 11.99 0.28 -19.05
N THR A 187 11.94 -0.99 -18.63
CA THR A 187 12.85 -2.06 -19.08
C THR A 187 12.11 -3.21 -19.77
N LEU A 188 10.78 -3.25 -19.66
CA LEU A 188 9.89 -4.29 -20.19
C LEU A 188 8.56 -3.63 -20.57
N GLU A 189 8.01 -3.95 -21.74
CA GLU A 189 6.64 -3.62 -22.11
C GLU A 189 5.69 -4.80 -21.82
N LEU A 190 4.52 -4.50 -21.26
CA LEU A 190 3.44 -5.43 -21.02
C LEU A 190 2.24 -5.01 -21.87
N ASP A 191 2.10 -5.62 -23.05
CA ASP A 191 1.03 -5.30 -23.99
C ASP A 191 -0.32 -5.85 -23.49
N CYS A 192 -1.18 -4.95 -23.04
CA CYS A 192 -2.51 -5.25 -22.53
C CYS A 192 -3.62 -5.07 -23.59
N SER A 193 -3.28 -4.85 -24.87
CA SER A 193 -4.26 -4.58 -25.95
C SER A 193 -5.26 -5.72 -26.19
N ALA A 194 -4.94 -6.94 -25.75
CA ALA A 194 -5.83 -8.11 -25.78
C ALA A 194 -6.87 -8.13 -24.63
N LEU A 195 -6.82 -7.18 -23.69
CA LEU A 195 -7.76 -7.07 -22.57
C LEU A 195 -8.93 -6.15 -22.95
N SER A 196 -10.17 -6.60 -22.75
CA SER A 196 -11.34 -5.79 -23.07
C SER A 196 -11.55 -4.66 -22.05
N THR A 197 -12.05 -3.51 -22.51
CA THR A 197 -12.41 -2.38 -21.66
C THR A 197 -13.47 -2.75 -20.62
N ALA A 198 -14.37 -3.68 -20.95
CA ALA A 198 -15.33 -4.24 -20.00
C ALA A 198 -14.63 -5.00 -18.84
N ARG A 199 -13.64 -5.85 -19.15
CA ARG A 199 -12.87 -6.59 -18.12
C ARG A 199 -12.03 -5.63 -17.27
N LEU A 200 -11.39 -4.65 -17.89
CA LEU A 200 -10.66 -3.57 -17.20
C LEU A 200 -11.57 -2.61 -16.41
N GLY A 201 -12.90 -2.76 -16.52
CA GLY A 201 -13.86 -2.09 -15.65
C GLY A 201 -13.85 -2.61 -14.20
N GLU A 202 -13.47 -3.87 -13.98
CA GLU A 202 -13.52 -4.52 -12.67
C GLU A 202 -12.23 -4.33 -11.87
N GLU A 203 -12.33 -3.94 -10.59
CA GLU A 203 -11.15 -3.61 -9.77
C GLU A 203 -10.30 -4.85 -9.43
N ALA A 204 -10.93 -6.01 -9.23
CA ALA A 204 -10.22 -7.28 -9.00
C ALA A 204 -9.41 -7.75 -10.23
N VAL A 205 -9.77 -7.30 -11.44
CA VAL A 205 -8.97 -7.55 -12.66
C VAL A 205 -7.67 -6.75 -12.60
N TRP A 206 -7.67 -5.54 -12.05
CA TRP A 206 -6.44 -4.76 -11.82
C TRP A 206 -5.59 -5.38 -10.71
N ALA A 207 -6.19 -6.00 -9.69
CA ALA A 207 -5.45 -6.79 -8.71
C ALA A 207 -4.75 -8.01 -9.37
N ALA A 208 -5.48 -8.81 -10.15
CA ALA A 208 -4.89 -9.95 -10.88
C ALA A 208 -3.83 -9.52 -11.91
N LEU A 209 -4.05 -8.40 -12.60
CA LEU A 209 -3.04 -7.77 -13.47
C LEU A 209 -1.82 -7.35 -12.65
N GLY A 210 -2.00 -6.86 -11.43
CA GLY A 210 -0.91 -6.50 -10.52
C GLY A 210 -0.06 -7.72 -10.14
N ASP A 211 -0.68 -8.87 -9.86
CA ASP A 211 0.06 -10.11 -9.62
C ASP A 211 0.90 -10.53 -10.84
N VAL A 212 0.29 -10.53 -12.05
CA VAL A 212 1.01 -10.78 -13.31
C VAL A 212 2.18 -9.81 -13.48
N VAL A 213 1.95 -8.50 -13.36
CA VAL A 213 2.98 -7.46 -13.51
C VAL A 213 4.11 -7.69 -12.51
N GLY A 214 3.82 -7.92 -11.23
CA GLY A 214 4.83 -8.18 -10.20
C GLY A 214 5.72 -9.37 -10.55
N ARG A 215 5.13 -10.49 -10.98
CA ARG A 215 5.88 -11.71 -11.34
C ARG A 215 6.70 -11.58 -12.62
N GLN A 216 6.21 -10.86 -13.63
CA GLN A 216 6.91 -10.71 -14.91
C GLN A 216 8.00 -9.62 -14.89
N SER A 217 7.91 -8.63 -13.99
CA SER A 217 8.84 -7.48 -13.98
C SER A 217 10.22 -7.81 -13.39
N GLY A 218 10.31 -8.78 -12.46
CA GLY A 218 11.54 -9.07 -11.74
C GLY A 218 12.04 -7.83 -10.98
N SER A 219 13.26 -7.36 -11.29
CA SER A 219 13.82 -6.11 -10.75
C SER A 219 13.71 -4.91 -11.72
N GLY A 220 12.95 -5.06 -12.81
CA GLY A 220 12.76 -4.04 -13.85
C GLY A 220 11.57 -3.12 -13.59
N VAL A 221 11.46 -2.07 -14.41
CA VAL A 221 10.31 -1.15 -14.41
C VAL A 221 9.42 -1.50 -15.62
N PRO A 222 8.18 -1.96 -15.42
CA PRO A 222 7.28 -2.32 -16.50
C PRO A 222 6.54 -1.09 -17.06
N LEU A 223 6.37 -1.05 -18.39
CA LEU A 223 5.46 -0.16 -19.10
C LEU A 223 4.24 -0.96 -19.56
N LEU A 224 3.07 -0.69 -18.99
CA LEU A 224 1.80 -1.28 -19.45
C LEU A 224 1.30 -0.49 -20.66
N ALA A 225 1.20 -1.16 -21.80
CA ALA A 225 0.75 -0.58 -23.07
C ALA A 225 -0.65 -1.12 -23.47
N GLY A 226 -1.34 -0.45 -24.39
CA GLY A 226 -2.61 -0.93 -24.94
C GLY A 226 -3.84 -0.81 -24.01
N ILE A 227 -3.72 -0.20 -22.84
CA ILE A 227 -4.84 0.13 -21.95
C ILE A 227 -5.50 1.43 -22.42
N ASP A 228 -6.83 1.44 -22.55
CA ASP A 228 -7.61 2.65 -22.81
C ASP A 228 -7.55 3.61 -21.59
N PRO A 229 -7.04 4.85 -21.72
CA PRO A 229 -7.02 5.81 -20.61
C PRO A 229 -8.38 6.06 -19.96
N ALA A 230 -9.49 5.89 -20.69
CA ALA A 230 -10.85 6.10 -20.17
C ALA A 230 -11.28 5.05 -19.11
N VAL A 231 -10.61 3.89 -19.05
CA VAL A 231 -10.88 2.88 -18.00
C VAL A 231 -9.90 2.96 -16.82
N VAL A 232 -8.96 3.91 -16.81
CA VAL A 232 -7.97 4.01 -15.72
C VAL A 232 -8.42 5.04 -14.68
N ASP A 233 -8.23 4.69 -13.40
CA ASP A 233 -8.44 5.59 -12.27
C ASP A 233 -7.51 5.24 -11.10
N GLU A 234 -7.41 6.13 -10.11
CA GLU A 234 -6.50 5.96 -8.98
C GLU A 234 -6.80 4.72 -8.13
N ASP A 235 -8.07 4.31 -7.96
CA ASP A 235 -8.40 3.10 -7.18
C ASP A 235 -7.93 1.83 -7.92
N ARG A 236 -8.05 1.81 -9.25
CA ARG A 236 -7.56 0.73 -10.12
C ARG A 236 -6.02 0.67 -10.14
N LEU A 237 -5.34 1.82 -10.24
CA LEU A 237 -3.88 1.91 -10.15
C LEU A 237 -3.36 1.51 -8.75
N LYS A 238 -4.12 1.82 -7.69
CA LYS A 238 -3.89 1.33 -6.33
C LYS A 238 -4.01 -0.19 -6.24
N ALA A 239 -5.05 -0.80 -6.81
CA ALA A 239 -5.24 -2.26 -6.81
C ALA A 239 -4.10 -2.99 -7.55
N LEU A 240 -3.69 -2.44 -8.70
CA LEU A 240 -2.53 -2.90 -9.48
C LEU A 240 -1.23 -2.81 -8.67
N GLY A 241 -0.87 -1.60 -8.24
CA GLY A 241 0.41 -1.32 -7.60
C GLY A 241 0.59 -2.03 -6.26
N SER A 242 -0.47 -2.09 -5.44
CA SER A 242 -0.44 -2.81 -4.17
C SER A 242 -0.26 -4.32 -4.34
N THR A 243 -0.87 -4.91 -5.37
CA THR A 243 -0.70 -6.35 -5.63
C THR A 243 0.66 -6.64 -6.24
N ALA A 244 1.14 -5.84 -7.19
CA ALA A 244 2.47 -5.98 -7.80
C ALA A 244 3.62 -5.78 -6.81
N ALA A 245 3.46 -4.86 -5.85
CA ALA A 245 4.38 -4.69 -4.72
C ALA A 245 4.44 -5.95 -3.83
N SER A 246 3.32 -6.67 -3.71
CA SER A 246 3.19 -7.85 -2.84
C SER A 246 3.74 -9.12 -3.50
N SER A 247 3.41 -9.37 -4.77
CA SER A 247 3.83 -10.57 -5.51
C SER A 247 5.26 -10.48 -6.08
N GLY A 248 5.71 -9.27 -6.44
CA GLY A 248 6.99 -9.05 -7.12
C GLY A 248 7.97 -8.11 -6.41
N GLY A 249 7.55 -7.42 -5.35
CA GLY A 249 8.38 -6.38 -4.71
C GLY A 249 8.57 -5.13 -5.58
N LEU A 250 7.68 -4.90 -6.55
CA LEU A 250 7.71 -3.77 -7.47
C LEU A 250 7.63 -2.43 -6.71
N ALA A 251 8.33 -1.41 -7.23
CA ALA A 251 8.42 -0.08 -6.61
C ALA A 251 7.99 1.07 -7.54
N LEU A 252 7.93 0.83 -8.85
CA LEU A 252 7.49 1.76 -9.89
C LEU A 252 6.95 0.94 -11.08
N PHE A 253 5.91 1.46 -11.74
CA PHE A 253 5.40 1.00 -13.03
C PHE A 253 4.95 2.21 -13.84
N HIS A 254 4.82 2.05 -15.15
CA HIS A 254 4.24 3.04 -16.04
C HIS A 254 3.01 2.51 -16.75
N VAL A 255 2.06 3.38 -17.06
CA VAL A 255 0.93 3.07 -17.96
C VAL A 255 0.98 4.08 -19.10
N ALA A 256 1.16 3.58 -20.32
CA ALA A 256 1.36 4.41 -21.50
C ALA A 256 0.19 5.39 -21.70
N GLY A 257 0.50 6.69 -21.79
CA GLY A 257 -0.52 7.73 -21.93
C GLY A 257 -1.36 8.02 -20.68
N VAL A 258 -0.97 7.51 -19.50
CA VAL A 258 -1.70 7.74 -18.24
C VAL A 258 -0.79 8.16 -17.07
N THR A 259 0.30 7.43 -16.78
CA THR A 259 1.16 7.80 -15.64
C THR A 259 1.95 9.08 -15.96
N PRO A 260 2.23 9.96 -14.96
CA PRO A 260 2.83 11.27 -15.23
C PRO A 260 4.15 11.23 -16.00
N GLU A 261 5.02 10.26 -15.71
CA GLU A 261 6.29 10.09 -16.44
C GLU A 261 6.08 9.57 -17.86
N ALA A 262 5.16 8.63 -18.08
CA ALA A 262 4.82 8.13 -19.41
C ALA A 262 4.14 9.20 -20.29
N LEU A 263 3.42 10.14 -19.69
CA LEU A 263 2.90 11.34 -20.36
C LEU A 263 4.01 12.34 -20.70
N ALA A 264 4.95 12.58 -19.78
CA ALA A 264 6.08 13.48 -19.98
C ALA A 264 7.08 12.96 -21.03
N ALA A 265 7.27 11.64 -21.11
CA ALA A 265 8.17 10.97 -22.03
C ALA A 265 7.58 10.71 -23.44
N ALA A 266 6.46 11.34 -23.79
CA ALA A 266 5.80 11.14 -25.07
C ALA A 266 6.72 11.46 -26.27
N GLY A 267 7.21 10.40 -26.93
CA GLY A 267 8.14 10.49 -28.07
C GLY A 267 9.63 10.35 -27.71
N ASP A 268 9.97 10.05 -26.46
CA ASP A 268 11.34 9.73 -26.04
C ASP A 268 11.75 8.33 -26.58
N PRO A 269 12.84 8.21 -27.36
CA PRO A 269 13.34 6.91 -27.83
C PRO A 269 13.67 5.92 -26.71
N ALA A 270 14.03 6.38 -25.50
CA ALA A 270 14.31 5.51 -24.35
C ALA A 270 13.09 4.71 -23.87
N TRP A 271 11.89 5.10 -24.27
CA TRP A 271 10.62 4.43 -23.95
C TRP A 271 10.10 3.55 -25.10
N SER A 272 10.96 3.25 -26.08
CA SER A 272 10.61 2.52 -27.30
C SER A 272 11.56 1.34 -27.56
N GLY A 273 11.09 0.32 -28.29
CA GLY A 273 11.92 -0.84 -28.63
C GLY A 273 12.24 -1.76 -27.44
N LEU A 274 11.46 -1.66 -26.36
CA LEU A 274 11.55 -2.53 -25.20
C LEU A 274 11.26 -4.00 -25.57
N PRO A 275 11.82 -4.99 -24.85
CA PRO A 275 11.27 -6.34 -24.84
C PRO A 275 9.78 -6.27 -24.47
N SER A 276 8.91 -6.97 -25.20
CA SER A 276 7.46 -6.90 -25.00
C SER A 276 6.86 -8.28 -24.74
N LEU A 277 5.93 -8.35 -23.79
CA LEU A 277 5.17 -9.55 -23.42
C LEU A 277 3.67 -9.25 -23.47
N ALA A 278 2.93 -10.00 -24.27
CA ALA A 278 1.47 -9.88 -24.36
C ALA A 278 0.79 -10.43 -23.10
N VAL A 279 -0.02 -9.59 -22.44
CA VAL A 279 -0.82 -9.96 -21.28
C VAL A 279 -2.16 -10.52 -21.76
N THR A 280 -2.45 -11.76 -21.38
CA THR A 280 -3.65 -12.49 -21.84
C THR A 280 -4.69 -12.66 -20.74
N ALA A 281 -5.95 -12.85 -21.12
CA ALA A 281 -7.03 -13.18 -20.18
C ALA A 281 -6.74 -14.48 -19.40
N ALA A 282 -6.06 -15.45 -20.02
CA ALA A 282 -5.62 -16.68 -19.35
C ALA A 282 -4.61 -16.41 -18.22
N MET A 283 -3.68 -15.46 -18.39
CA MET A 283 -2.74 -15.06 -17.32
C MET A 283 -3.48 -14.42 -16.13
N LEU A 284 -4.52 -13.61 -16.41
CA LEU A 284 -5.35 -13.03 -15.35
C LEU A 284 -6.17 -14.07 -14.60
N ARG A 285 -6.70 -15.09 -15.29
CA ARG A 285 -7.36 -16.25 -14.65
C ARG A 285 -6.41 -17.04 -13.76
N THR A 286 -5.20 -17.35 -14.25
CA THR A 286 -4.17 -18.02 -13.45
C THR A 286 -3.82 -17.19 -12.20
N ALA A 287 -3.56 -15.89 -12.35
CA ALA A 287 -3.25 -14.99 -11.23
C ALA A 287 -4.39 -14.93 -10.19
N ARG A 288 -5.64 -14.84 -10.63
CA ARG A 288 -6.84 -14.90 -9.77
C ARG A 288 -6.91 -16.22 -8.99
N ASP A 289 -6.68 -17.34 -9.66
CA ASP A 289 -6.80 -18.67 -9.04
C ASP A 289 -5.63 -18.96 -8.09
N GLU A 290 -4.43 -18.43 -8.35
CA GLU A 290 -3.31 -18.48 -7.41
C GLU A 290 -3.50 -17.54 -6.20
N LEU A 291 -4.17 -16.39 -6.39
CA LEU A 291 -4.67 -15.52 -5.32
C LEU A 291 -5.93 -16.08 -4.63
N SER A 292 -6.39 -17.28 -4.97
CA SER A 292 -7.51 -17.97 -4.32
C SER A 292 -7.02 -19.26 -3.67
N HIS A 293 -6.58 -19.18 -2.41
CA HIS A 293 -5.91 -20.27 -1.72
C HIS A 293 -6.79 -20.98 -0.69
N GLY A 294 -6.76 -22.31 -0.67
CA GLY A 294 -7.29 -23.16 0.42
C GLY A 294 -8.82 -23.35 0.46
N ALA A 295 -9.60 -22.40 -0.06
CA ALA A 295 -11.05 -22.39 0.08
C ALA A 295 -11.76 -23.56 -0.62
N ASP A 296 -12.60 -24.28 0.13
CA ASP A 296 -13.58 -25.24 -0.40
C ASP A 296 -14.82 -24.47 -0.90
N PRO A 297 -15.18 -24.50 -2.20
CA PRO A 297 -16.36 -23.79 -2.72
C PRO A 297 -17.70 -24.28 -2.15
N SER A 298 -17.72 -25.42 -1.44
CA SER A 298 -18.90 -25.94 -0.75
C SER A 298 -19.00 -25.54 0.72
N ALA A 299 -17.96 -24.91 1.29
CA ALA A 299 -17.96 -24.35 2.62
C ALA A 299 -18.83 -23.08 2.72
N PRO A 300 -19.33 -22.74 3.92
CA PRO A 300 -19.92 -21.41 4.16
C PRO A 300 -18.87 -20.31 3.93
N LEU A 301 -19.34 -19.13 3.53
CA LEU A 301 -18.50 -17.93 3.53
C LEU A 301 -18.62 -17.25 4.89
N ASP A 302 -17.50 -17.15 5.62
CA ASP A 302 -17.48 -16.61 6.97
C ASP A 302 -17.23 -15.09 6.99
N ALA A 303 -16.51 -14.56 6.00
CA ALA A 303 -16.26 -13.12 5.90
C ALA A 303 -16.02 -12.60 4.47
N VAL A 304 -16.15 -11.28 4.33
CA VAL A 304 -15.62 -10.49 3.21
C VAL A 304 -14.69 -9.42 3.77
N ALA A 305 -13.52 -9.23 3.17
CA ALA A 305 -12.57 -8.20 3.56
C ALA A 305 -12.35 -7.18 2.43
N LEU A 306 -12.72 -5.92 2.68
CA LEU A 306 -12.56 -4.78 1.78
C LEU A 306 -11.54 -3.76 2.34
N GLY A 307 -10.91 -2.97 1.48
CA GLY A 307 -10.07 -1.84 1.91
C GLY A 307 -8.61 -2.20 2.26
N THR A 308 -7.98 -3.08 1.50
CA THR A 308 -6.51 -3.22 1.52
C THR A 308 -5.96 -2.96 0.11
N PRO A 309 -5.24 -1.85 -0.14
CA PRO A 309 -5.03 -0.70 0.74
C PRO A 309 -6.34 0.01 1.08
N HIS A 310 -6.33 0.82 2.15
CA HIS A 310 -7.50 1.47 2.75
C HIS A 310 -8.50 2.03 1.73
N PHE A 311 -9.78 1.77 1.99
CA PHE A 311 -10.90 2.14 1.10
C PHE A 311 -11.05 3.66 1.00
N SER A 312 -11.17 4.18 -0.22
CA SER A 312 -11.33 5.59 -0.57
C SER A 312 -12.80 6.03 -0.52
N VAL A 313 -13.03 7.35 -0.53
CA VAL A 313 -14.39 7.92 -0.65
C VAL A 313 -15.11 7.43 -1.92
N ARG A 314 -14.35 7.23 -3.02
CA ARG A 314 -14.90 6.75 -4.29
C ARG A 314 -15.27 5.27 -4.24
N GLU A 315 -14.47 4.45 -3.56
CA GLU A 315 -14.79 3.05 -3.30
C GLU A 315 -16.03 2.90 -2.41
N PHE A 316 -16.21 3.76 -1.39
CA PHE A 316 -17.48 3.82 -0.64
C PHE A 316 -18.67 4.23 -1.52
N GLY A 317 -18.47 5.13 -2.50
CA GLY A 317 -19.47 5.45 -3.51
C GLY A 317 -19.84 4.25 -4.39
N LYS A 318 -18.84 3.51 -4.91
CA LYS A 318 -19.04 2.26 -5.66
C LYS A 318 -19.79 1.22 -4.81
N LEU A 319 -19.41 1.06 -3.54
CA LEU A 319 -20.02 0.14 -2.58
C LEU A 319 -21.48 0.49 -2.28
N ALA A 320 -21.82 1.77 -2.15
CA ALA A 320 -23.17 2.23 -1.87
C ALA A 320 -24.11 2.20 -3.11
N ALA A 321 -23.55 2.16 -4.33
CA ALA A 321 -24.29 1.94 -5.59
C ALA A 321 -24.38 0.45 -5.99
N ALA A 322 -23.40 -0.36 -5.58
CA ALA A 322 -23.70 -1.72 -5.12
C ALA A 322 -24.55 -1.64 -3.83
N LEU A 323 -24.93 -2.76 -3.22
CA LEU A 323 -25.88 -2.79 -2.08
C LEU A 323 -27.31 -2.26 -2.39
N GLU A 324 -27.52 -1.33 -3.32
CA GLU A 324 -28.85 -0.96 -3.83
C GLU A 324 -29.59 -2.22 -4.31
N GLY A 325 -30.84 -2.39 -3.86
CA GLY A 325 -31.65 -3.57 -4.13
C GLY A 325 -31.18 -4.89 -3.47
N ARG A 326 -29.98 -4.94 -2.88
CA ARG A 326 -29.48 -6.13 -2.19
C ARG A 326 -30.05 -6.25 -0.77
N PRO A 327 -30.29 -7.49 -0.28
CA PRO A 327 -30.70 -7.74 1.10
C PRO A 327 -29.57 -7.39 2.10
N ALA A 328 -29.85 -7.57 3.39
CA ALA A 328 -28.81 -7.57 4.42
C ALA A 328 -27.84 -8.75 4.22
N PHE A 329 -26.64 -8.64 4.78
CA PHE A 329 -25.67 -9.74 4.72
C PHE A 329 -26.14 -10.94 5.54
N HIS A 330 -25.69 -12.13 5.15
CA HIS A 330 -25.99 -13.36 5.86
C HIS A 330 -25.42 -13.28 7.30
N PRO A 331 -26.16 -13.67 8.35
CA PRO A 331 -25.71 -13.49 9.74
C PRO A 331 -24.47 -14.30 10.13
N GLY A 332 -24.07 -15.27 9.30
CA GLY A 332 -22.81 -16.01 9.41
C GLY A 332 -21.66 -15.47 8.56
N CYS A 333 -21.82 -14.32 7.88
CA CYS A 333 -20.78 -13.71 7.03
C CYS A 333 -20.51 -12.26 7.44
N THR A 334 -19.35 -11.96 8.03
CA THR A 334 -18.99 -10.58 8.40
C THR A 334 -18.40 -9.82 7.21
N VAL A 335 -18.93 -8.63 6.88
CA VAL A 335 -18.29 -7.73 5.90
C VAL A 335 -17.41 -6.72 6.63
N TRP A 336 -16.09 -6.88 6.53
CA TRP A 336 -15.08 -6.00 7.11
C TRP A 336 -14.63 -4.94 6.08
N ILE A 337 -14.52 -3.67 6.49
CA ILE A 337 -14.09 -2.57 5.61
C ILE A 337 -13.00 -1.75 6.29
N ASN A 338 -11.76 -1.87 5.83
CA ASN A 338 -10.60 -1.11 6.31
C ASN A 338 -10.51 0.26 5.62
N THR A 339 -10.46 1.35 6.38
CA THR A 339 -10.31 2.71 5.83
C THR A 339 -9.55 3.65 6.80
N SER A 340 -9.18 4.84 6.32
CA SER A 340 -8.54 5.86 7.15
C SER A 340 -9.57 6.62 7.99
N ARG A 341 -9.15 7.22 9.11
CA ARG A 341 -10.03 8.10 9.91
C ARG A 341 -10.54 9.30 9.10
N GLU A 342 -9.71 9.81 8.19
CA GLU A 342 -10.02 10.97 7.33
C GLU A 342 -11.13 10.62 6.34
N VAL A 343 -11.00 9.50 5.62
CA VAL A 343 -12.03 9.00 4.71
C VAL A 343 -13.31 8.66 5.47
N LEU A 344 -13.22 7.95 6.60
CA LEU A 344 -14.39 7.60 7.42
C LEU A 344 -15.17 8.85 7.89
N ALA A 345 -14.47 9.92 8.28
CA ALA A 345 -15.09 11.18 8.65
C ALA A 345 -15.84 11.84 7.47
N GLN A 346 -15.31 11.74 6.25
CA GLN A 346 -15.97 12.23 5.03
C GLN A 346 -17.20 11.39 4.66
N VAL A 347 -17.08 10.05 4.62
CA VAL A 347 -18.17 9.17 4.18
C VAL A 347 -19.33 9.08 5.19
N ARG A 348 -19.06 9.34 6.48
CA ARG A 348 -20.12 9.52 7.49
C ARG A 348 -20.96 10.76 7.26
N GLN A 349 -20.36 11.86 6.77
CA GLN A 349 -21.06 13.10 6.47
C GLN A 349 -21.94 12.99 5.22
N SER A 350 -21.52 12.19 4.23
CA SER A 350 -22.25 12.01 2.96
C SER A 350 -23.30 10.89 2.99
N GLY A 351 -23.37 10.07 4.04
CA GLY A 351 -24.31 8.95 4.14
C GLY A 351 -23.84 7.65 3.50
N LEU A 352 -22.64 7.62 2.90
CA LEU A 352 -22.16 6.49 2.09
C LEU A 352 -21.81 5.25 2.92
N VAL A 353 -21.28 5.43 4.14
CA VAL A 353 -20.89 4.28 4.98
C VAL A 353 -22.10 3.61 5.64
N GLN A 354 -23.16 4.38 5.91
CA GLN A 354 -24.40 3.92 6.51
C GLN A 354 -25.05 2.81 5.66
N ALA A 355 -25.00 2.91 4.33
CA ALA A 355 -25.53 1.89 3.42
C ALA A 355 -24.92 0.49 3.64
N ALA A 356 -23.67 0.42 4.12
CA ALA A 356 -22.98 -0.82 4.49
C ALA A 356 -23.18 -1.17 5.97
N GLU A 357 -23.05 -0.22 6.89
CA GLU A 357 -23.24 -0.43 8.34
C GLU A 357 -24.67 -0.96 8.64
N GLU A 358 -25.71 -0.42 8.00
CA GLU A 358 -27.11 -0.86 8.15
C GLU A 358 -27.36 -2.30 7.67
N ARG A 359 -26.50 -2.85 6.80
CA ARG A 359 -26.56 -4.24 6.32
C ARG A 359 -25.72 -5.20 7.16
N GLY A 360 -24.96 -4.69 8.14
CA GLY A 360 -24.11 -5.46 9.04
C GLY A 360 -22.60 -5.36 8.74
N ALA A 361 -22.16 -4.46 7.85
CA ALA A 361 -20.72 -4.24 7.67
C ALA A 361 -20.09 -3.61 8.92
N ARG A 362 -18.81 -3.91 9.12
CA ARG A 362 -18.02 -3.47 10.28
C ARG A 362 -16.80 -2.70 9.79
N ILE A 363 -16.76 -1.42 10.13
CA ILE A 363 -15.67 -0.54 9.74
C ILE A 363 -14.47 -0.75 10.67
N VAL A 364 -13.29 -0.82 10.07
CA VAL A 364 -12.00 -0.91 10.75
C VAL A 364 -11.18 0.31 10.35
N VAL A 365 -10.56 0.97 11.33
CA VAL A 365 -9.60 2.05 11.09
C VAL A 365 -8.28 1.76 11.78
N ASP A 366 -7.28 2.59 11.49
CA ASP A 366 -5.92 2.56 12.04
C ASP A 366 -5.10 1.29 11.75
N THR A 367 -5.72 0.25 11.19
CA THR A 367 -5.11 -1.04 10.93
C THR A 367 -5.75 -1.77 9.75
N CYS A 368 -5.16 -2.91 9.36
CA CYS A 368 -5.62 -3.78 8.28
C CYS A 368 -6.03 -5.17 8.81
N THR A 369 -7.10 -5.75 8.24
CA THR A 369 -7.60 -7.09 8.64
C THR A 369 -6.69 -8.25 8.27
N TYR A 370 -5.76 -8.09 7.30
CA TYR A 370 -4.82 -9.15 6.90
C TYR A 370 -3.62 -9.32 7.85
N ILE A 371 -3.48 -8.47 8.87
CA ILE A 371 -2.28 -8.44 9.74
C ILE A 371 -2.58 -8.37 11.24
N THR A 372 -3.68 -7.74 11.65
CA THR A 372 -4.10 -7.76 13.05
C THR A 372 -5.22 -8.79 13.31
N PRO A 373 -5.27 -9.40 14.51
CA PRO A 373 -6.30 -10.38 14.85
C PRO A 373 -7.65 -9.68 15.11
N ILE A 374 -8.33 -9.29 14.03
CA ILE A 374 -9.70 -8.72 14.07
C ILE A 374 -10.72 -9.81 13.84
N LEU A 375 -10.47 -10.63 12.82
CA LEU A 375 -11.33 -11.76 12.46
C LEU A 375 -11.49 -12.71 13.66
N GLY A 376 -12.68 -13.28 13.78
CA GLY A 376 -12.99 -14.31 14.77
C GLY A 376 -12.22 -15.59 14.49
N PRO A 377 -11.87 -16.39 15.52
CA PRO A 377 -11.22 -17.69 15.33
C PRO A 377 -12.05 -18.69 14.52
N GLU A 378 -13.36 -18.44 14.41
CA GLU A 378 -14.34 -19.11 13.55
C GLU A 378 -14.30 -18.69 12.07
N GLU A 379 -13.82 -17.49 11.74
CA GLU A 379 -13.81 -16.99 10.36
C GLU A 379 -12.65 -17.63 9.57
N ARG A 380 -12.95 -18.53 8.63
CA ARG A 380 -11.97 -19.31 7.87
C ARG A 380 -11.98 -19.00 6.39
N THR A 381 -13.14 -19.02 5.75
CA THR A 381 -13.28 -18.74 4.32
C THR A 381 -13.59 -17.26 4.13
N VAL A 382 -12.69 -16.52 3.46
CA VAL A 382 -12.83 -15.07 3.28
C VAL A 382 -12.77 -14.69 1.80
N MET A 383 -13.70 -13.84 1.36
CA MET A 383 -13.68 -13.25 0.01
C MET A 383 -13.11 -11.84 0.01
N THR A 384 -12.39 -11.47 -1.04
CA THR A 384 -11.86 -10.11 -1.21
C THR A 384 -11.66 -9.73 -2.68
N PRO A 385 -11.80 -8.45 -3.06
CA PRO A 385 -11.29 -7.92 -4.33
C PRO A 385 -9.82 -7.50 -4.27
N SER A 386 -9.19 -7.55 -3.09
CA SER A 386 -7.81 -7.12 -2.89
C SER A 386 -6.80 -8.24 -3.11
N GLY A 387 -5.95 -8.09 -4.13
CA GLY A 387 -4.81 -8.97 -4.34
C GLY A 387 -3.77 -8.88 -3.20
N LYS A 388 -3.53 -7.70 -2.63
CA LYS A 388 -2.64 -7.54 -1.46
C LYS A 388 -3.18 -8.25 -0.22
N TRP A 389 -4.49 -8.19 0.04
CA TRP A 389 -5.11 -8.94 1.13
C TRP A 389 -5.01 -10.44 0.89
N ALA A 390 -5.39 -10.90 -0.31
CA ALA A 390 -5.37 -12.31 -0.68
C ALA A 390 -3.96 -12.93 -0.65
N TRP A 391 -2.94 -12.16 -0.99
CA TRP A 391 -1.54 -12.58 -0.92
C TRP A 391 -1.06 -12.81 0.52
N TYR A 392 -1.33 -11.88 1.45
CA TYR A 392 -0.76 -11.92 2.80
C TYR A 392 -1.64 -12.62 3.85
N ALA A 393 -2.95 -12.52 3.76
CA ALA A 393 -3.86 -12.99 4.83
C ALA A 393 -3.72 -14.49 5.14
N PRO A 394 -3.59 -15.42 4.16
CA PRO A 394 -3.43 -16.84 4.47
C PRO A 394 -2.20 -17.13 5.34
N MET A 395 -1.07 -16.46 5.06
CA MET A 395 0.18 -16.62 5.81
C MET A 395 0.19 -15.90 7.16
N ASN A 396 -0.45 -14.72 7.23
CA ASN A 396 -0.43 -13.87 8.42
C ASN A 396 -1.45 -14.29 9.49
N ILE A 397 -2.66 -14.71 9.06
CA ILE A 397 -3.79 -14.97 9.98
C ILE A 397 -4.43 -16.36 9.81
N GLY A 398 -3.95 -17.19 8.88
CA GLY A 398 -4.34 -18.61 8.79
C GLY A 398 -5.79 -18.82 8.30
N VAL A 399 -6.16 -18.07 7.26
CA VAL A 399 -7.48 -18.10 6.60
C VAL A 399 -7.36 -18.60 5.16
N ASP A 400 -8.43 -19.21 4.67
CA ASP A 400 -8.61 -19.55 3.27
C ASP A 400 -9.21 -18.34 2.53
N VAL A 401 -8.78 -18.10 1.29
CA VAL A 401 -9.14 -16.90 0.52
C VAL A 401 -9.68 -17.21 -0.87
N VAL A 402 -10.66 -16.42 -1.30
CA VAL A 402 -11.14 -16.39 -2.68
C VAL A 402 -11.08 -14.95 -3.21
N LEU A 403 -10.32 -14.74 -4.28
CA LEU A 403 -10.32 -13.47 -5.01
C LEU A 403 -11.59 -13.40 -5.89
N GLY A 404 -12.31 -12.28 -5.80
CA GLY A 404 -13.49 -12.00 -6.64
C GLY A 404 -13.77 -10.51 -6.77
N THR A 405 -14.62 -10.11 -7.70
CA THR A 405 -15.04 -8.71 -7.88
C THR A 405 -15.85 -8.20 -6.69
N LEU A 406 -16.06 -6.88 -6.63
CA LEU A 406 -16.90 -6.28 -5.58
C LEU A 406 -18.33 -6.85 -5.63
N SER A 407 -18.90 -7.10 -6.82
CA SER A 407 -20.22 -7.74 -6.93
C SER A 407 -20.19 -9.15 -6.38
N GLU A 408 -19.24 -10.00 -6.83
CA GLU A 408 -19.10 -11.38 -6.35
C GLU A 408 -18.99 -11.44 -4.82
N CYS A 409 -18.16 -10.59 -4.22
CA CYS A 409 -18.02 -10.50 -2.76
C CYS A 409 -19.33 -10.14 -2.05
N LEU A 410 -20.05 -9.12 -2.53
CA LEU A 410 -21.30 -8.66 -1.89
C LEU A 410 -22.46 -9.63 -2.09
N ASP A 411 -22.56 -10.23 -3.27
CA ASP A 411 -23.57 -11.24 -3.59
C ASP A 411 -23.35 -12.51 -2.76
N SER A 412 -22.08 -12.90 -2.57
CA SER A 412 -21.69 -14.00 -1.69
C SER A 412 -21.95 -13.71 -0.20
N ALA A 413 -21.66 -12.48 0.26
CA ALA A 413 -21.98 -12.04 1.63
C ALA A 413 -23.48 -12.09 1.92
N CYS A 414 -24.33 -11.74 0.94
CA CYS A 414 -25.78 -11.88 1.04
C CYS A 414 -26.21 -13.37 1.07
N ALA A 415 -25.50 -14.23 0.36
CA ALA A 415 -25.85 -15.65 0.19
C ALA A 415 -25.27 -16.60 1.25
N GLY A 416 -24.30 -16.16 2.06
CA GLY A 416 -23.61 -16.96 3.07
C GLY A 416 -22.69 -18.05 2.51
N ARG A 417 -22.32 -17.96 1.22
CA ARG A 417 -21.47 -18.92 0.49
C ARG A 417 -20.81 -18.24 -0.69
N VAL A 418 -19.70 -18.80 -1.16
CA VAL A 418 -18.97 -18.29 -2.33
C VAL A 418 -19.85 -18.36 -3.60
N LEU A 419 -19.98 -17.24 -4.29
CA LEU A 419 -20.58 -17.09 -5.61
C LEU A 419 -19.54 -16.42 -6.53
N ARG A 420 -19.24 -17.06 -7.67
CA ARG A 420 -18.36 -16.53 -8.72
C ARG A 420 -19.04 -16.56 -10.07
N ASP A 421 -18.67 -15.63 -10.94
CA ASP A 421 -19.08 -15.53 -12.32
C ASP A 421 -17.84 -15.56 -13.22
N GLU A 422 -17.47 -16.75 -13.69
CA GLU A 422 -16.30 -16.97 -14.54
C GLU A 422 -16.28 -16.09 -15.80
N ARG A 423 -17.44 -15.61 -16.27
CA ARG A 423 -17.56 -14.69 -17.42
C ARG A 423 -16.92 -13.31 -17.17
N GLN A 424 -16.70 -12.93 -15.91
CA GLN A 424 -15.97 -11.71 -15.55
C GLN A 424 -14.45 -11.86 -15.80
N TRP A 425 -13.99 -13.10 -15.97
CA TRP A 425 -12.58 -13.47 -16.07
C TRP A 425 -12.21 -14.10 -17.42
N ASP A 426 -13.19 -14.55 -18.21
CA ASP A 426 -13.03 -15.11 -19.57
C ASP A 426 -12.52 -14.10 -20.60
#